data_AF-A0A844G9B4-F1
#
_entry.id   AF-A0A844G9B4-F1
#
_cell.length_a   1.000
_cell.length_b   1.000
_cell.length_c   1.000
_cell.angle_alpha   90.00
_cell.angle_beta   90.00
_cell.angle_gamma   90.00
#
_symmetry.space_group_name_H-M   'P 1'
#
loop_
_entity.id
_entity.type
_entity.pdbx_description
1 polymer ?
#
loop_
_entity_poly.entity_id
_entity_poly.type
_entity_poly.pdbx_seq_one_letter_code
_entity_poly.pdbx_strand_id
1 'polypeptide(L)'
;MGKKNKAAKRLARYRAEARQEALDREIISKQTAEALYKLCLPILPEYIDDSQECDLVGREIVFKMGITAWNLAVTGRQLRIDSVFQQARLSPDEQRMIRQEIIELVDRKNRQYPELRFTIEDFQLVPEAGSVNLTVRLGQEMPPPAVPGMFLLTSEPEIVSPASTPGIPETLRSRRKAKGLSQIKLAEVLGVSVKKISAWEHGKSVPTAEEQKKLDAFI
;
A
#
# COMPACT_ATOMS: atom_id res chain seq x y z
N MET A 1 33.33 36.49 -33.70
CA MET A 1 32.01 35.83 -33.86
C MET A 1 31.90 34.39 -33.30
N GLY A 2 32.98 33.59 -33.19
CA GLY A 2 32.86 32.14 -32.88
C GLY A 2 32.60 31.69 -31.42
N LYS A 3 32.89 32.50 -30.39
CA LYS A 3 32.72 32.10 -28.97
C LYS A 3 31.26 32.16 -28.48
N LYS A 4 30.49 33.17 -28.90
CA LYS A 4 29.07 33.34 -28.53
C LYS A 4 28.19 32.21 -29.09
N ASN A 5 28.49 31.72 -30.30
CA ASN A 5 27.76 30.61 -30.94
C ASN A 5 28.00 29.26 -30.24
N LYS A 6 29.23 28.99 -29.77
CA LYS A 6 29.54 27.79 -28.97
C LYS A 6 28.83 27.79 -27.60
N ALA A 7 28.73 28.94 -26.94
CA ALA A 7 28.04 29.07 -25.66
C ALA A 7 26.52 28.84 -25.82
N ALA A 8 25.90 29.41 -26.87
CA ALA A 8 24.49 29.18 -27.18
C ALA A 8 24.18 27.70 -27.46
N LYS A 9 25.05 27.02 -28.23
CA LYS A 9 24.91 25.58 -28.50
C LYS A 9 25.02 24.71 -27.24
N ARG A 10 25.93 25.05 -26.32
CA ARG A 10 26.06 24.36 -25.01
C ARG A 10 24.82 24.58 -24.15
N LEU A 11 24.32 25.81 -24.05
CA LEU A 11 23.10 26.12 -23.29
C LEU A 11 21.87 25.40 -23.87
N ALA A 12 21.74 25.34 -25.19
CA ALA A 12 20.67 24.59 -25.85
C ALA A 12 20.74 23.08 -25.54
N ARG A 13 21.94 22.49 -25.54
CA ARG A 13 22.15 21.10 -25.14
C ARG A 13 21.75 20.86 -23.69
N TYR A 14 22.23 21.68 -22.74
CA TYR A 14 21.86 21.55 -21.33
C TYR A 14 20.36 21.69 -21.10
N ARG A 15 19.69 22.59 -21.84
CA ARG A 15 18.22 22.72 -21.79
C ARG A 15 17.50 21.50 -22.35
N ALA A 16 18.03 20.89 -23.42
CA ALA A 16 17.45 19.68 -23.99
C ALA A 16 17.63 18.48 -23.05
N GLU A 17 18.81 18.34 -22.45
CA GLU A 17 19.12 17.30 -21.45
C GLU A 17 18.23 17.45 -20.20
N ALA A 18 18.13 18.65 -19.64
CA ALA A 18 17.23 18.92 -18.52
C ALA A 18 15.74 18.67 -18.83
N ARG A 19 15.32 18.90 -20.09
CA ARG A 19 13.94 18.56 -20.52
C ARG A 19 13.74 17.05 -20.60
N GLN A 20 14.72 16.31 -21.10
CA GLN A 20 14.66 14.86 -21.18
C GLN A 20 14.58 14.25 -19.77
N GLU A 21 15.45 14.69 -18.86
CA GLU A 21 15.43 14.26 -17.46
C GLU A 21 14.09 14.56 -16.78
N ALA A 22 13.48 15.71 -17.07
CA ALA A 22 12.16 16.06 -16.54
C ALA A 22 11.05 15.13 -17.07
N LEU A 23 11.08 14.79 -18.36
CA LEU A 23 10.13 13.84 -18.96
C LEU A 23 10.30 12.44 -18.39
N ASP A 24 11.55 11.96 -18.26
CA ASP A 24 11.85 10.65 -17.69
C ASP A 24 11.37 10.58 -16.24
N ARG A 25 11.56 11.65 -15.46
CA ARG A 25 11.06 11.75 -14.08
C ARG A 25 9.53 11.75 -14.00
N GLU A 26 8.85 12.41 -14.94
CA GLU A 26 7.39 12.41 -15.02
C GLU A 26 6.84 11.00 -15.33
N ILE A 27 7.50 10.27 -16.24
CA ILE A 27 7.14 8.88 -16.57
C ILE A 27 7.27 7.99 -15.34
N ILE A 28 8.40 8.06 -14.63
CA ILE A 28 8.62 7.27 -13.40
C ILE A 28 7.60 7.66 -12.33
N SER A 29 7.25 8.94 -12.21
CA SER A 29 6.24 9.41 -11.25
C SER A 29 4.88 8.76 -11.53
N LYS A 30 4.43 8.77 -12.79
CA LYS A 30 3.17 8.11 -13.20
C LYS A 30 3.18 6.61 -12.94
N GLN A 31 4.28 5.94 -13.30
CA GLN A 31 4.45 4.50 -13.02
C GLN A 31 4.41 4.19 -11.53
N THR A 32 5.06 5.03 -10.72
CA THR A 32 5.09 4.88 -9.25
C THR A 32 3.71 5.13 -8.65
N ALA A 33 2.97 6.12 -9.14
CA ALA A 33 1.59 6.36 -8.71
C ALA A 33 0.68 5.17 -9.03
N GLU A 34 0.75 4.63 -10.24
CA GLU A 34 -0.04 3.46 -10.63
C GLU A 34 0.32 2.23 -9.78
N ALA A 35 1.60 2.01 -9.52
CA ALA A 35 2.08 0.92 -8.68
C ALA A 35 1.61 1.09 -7.23
N LEU A 36 1.69 2.31 -6.66
CA LEU A 36 1.18 2.62 -5.33
C LEU A 36 -0.34 2.38 -5.24
N TYR A 37 -1.09 2.79 -6.26
CA TYR A 37 -2.52 2.52 -6.34
C TYR A 37 -2.82 1.03 -6.31
N LYS A 38 -2.14 0.23 -7.15
CA LYS A 38 -2.30 -1.23 -7.21
C LYS A 38 -1.86 -1.92 -5.92
N LEU A 39 -0.86 -1.37 -5.23
CA LEU A 39 -0.38 -1.86 -3.94
C LEU A 39 -1.46 -1.71 -2.86
N CYS A 40 -2.11 -0.54 -2.81
CA CYS A 40 -3.15 -0.21 -1.84
C CYS A 40 -4.54 -0.75 -2.20
N LEU A 41 -4.79 -1.11 -3.47
CA LEU A 41 -6.08 -1.60 -3.96
C LEU A 41 -6.78 -2.66 -3.09
N PRO A 42 -6.07 -3.65 -2.49
CA PRO A 42 -6.69 -4.67 -1.65
C PRO A 42 -7.25 -4.12 -0.33
N ILE A 43 -6.66 -3.04 0.20
CA ILE A 43 -7.02 -2.48 1.50
C ILE A 43 -7.99 -1.30 1.38
N LEU A 44 -8.05 -0.66 0.19
CA LEU A 44 -8.97 0.44 -0.08
C LEU A 44 -10.42 0.16 0.41
N PRO A 45 -11.04 -1.02 0.17
CA PRO A 45 -12.42 -1.28 0.61
C PRO A 45 -12.62 -1.32 2.14
N GLU A 46 -11.57 -1.51 2.93
CA GLU A 46 -11.69 -1.53 4.40
C GLU A 46 -11.79 -0.12 4.99
N TYR A 47 -11.33 0.90 4.25
CA TYR A 47 -11.20 2.27 4.74
C TYR A 47 -12.03 3.29 3.96
N ILE A 48 -12.69 2.90 2.87
CA ILE A 48 -13.46 3.79 2.00
C ILE A 48 -14.94 3.50 2.13
N ASP A 49 -15.72 4.54 2.37
CA ASP A 49 -17.17 4.52 2.24
C ASP A 49 -17.66 5.46 1.13
N ASP A 50 -17.74 4.94 -0.10
CA ASP A 50 -18.24 5.68 -1.28
C ASP A 50 -19.79 5.72 -1.35
N SER A 51 -20.51 5.41 -0.27
CA SER A 51 -21.98 5.30 -0.29
C SER A 51 -22.70 6.63 -0.51
N GLN A 52 -22.08 7.76 -0.14
CA GLN A 52 -22.66 9.10 -0.29
C GLN A 52 -21.85 9.98 -1.24
N GLU A 53 -20.54 10.06 -1.04
CA GLU A 53 -19.61 10.83 -1.87
C GLU A 53 -18.29 10.06 -2.01
N CYS A 54 -17.44 10.47 -2.95
CA CYS A 54 -16.10 9.92 -3.08
C CYS A 54 -15.32 10.20 -1.79
N ASP A 55 -15.13 9.18 -0.95
CA ASP A 55 -14.46 9.32 0.34
C ASP A 55 -12.95 9.57 0.13
N LEU A 56 -12.59 10.85 0.12
CA LEU A 56 -11.21 11.30 -0.03
C LEU A 56 -10.41 11.08 1.26
N VAL A 57 -11.05 11.11 2.43
CA VAL A 57 -10.38 10.98 3.73
C VAL A 57 -9.91 9.54 3.93
N GLY A 58 -10.77 8.56 3.67
CA GLY A 58 -10.43 7.13 3.70
C GLY A 58 -9.31 6.79 2.71
N ARG A 59 -9.39 7.34 1.50
CA ARG A 59 -8.32 7.20 0.49
C ARG A 59 -7.00 7.83 0.95
N GLU A 60 -7.03 9.02 1.54
CA GLU A 60 -5.84 9.71 2.02
C GLU A 60 -5.10 8.88 3.09
N ILE A 61 -5.85 8.29 4.03
CA ILE A 61 -5.28 7.40 5.06
C ILE A 61 -4.59 6.19 4.42
N VAL A 62 -5.28 5.53 3.48
CA VAL A 62 -4.75 4.35 2.79
C VAL A 62 -3.49 4.68 1.98
N PHE A 63 -3.46 5.81 1.28
CA PHE A 63 -2.28 6.21 0.52
C PHE A 63 -1.12 6.64 1.42
N LYS A 64 -1.38 7.26 2.57
CA LYS A 64 -0.34 7.50 3.60
C LYS A 64 0.25 6.19 4.12
N MET A 65 -0.57 5.17 4.37
CA MET A 65 -0.09 3.83 4.73
C MET A 65 0.76 3.22 3.62
N GLY A 66 0.29 3.29 2.38
CA GLY A 66 1.02 2.79 1.20
C GLY A 66 2.38 3.45 1.00
N ILE A 67 2.46 4.77 1.12
CA ILE A 67 3.72 5.54 1.02
C ILE A 67 4.67 5.16 2.16
N THR A 68 4.15 4.98 3.37
CA THR A 68 4.95 4.56 4.52
C THR A 68 5.57 3.19 4.26
N ALA A 69 4.76 2.22 3.82
CA ALA A 69 5.22 0.88 3.44
C ALA A 69 6.24 0.94 2.28
N TRP A 70 5.96 1.74 1.26
CA TRP A 70 6.82 1.93 0.10
C TRP A 70 8.19 2.46 0.48
N ASN A 71 8.23 3.55 1.25
CA ASN A 71 9.47 4.18 1.69
C ASN A 71 10.26 3.26 2.64
N LEU A 72 9.58 2.48 3.48
CA LEU A 72 10.23 1.48 4.32
C LEU A 72 10.93 0.42 3.46
N ALA A 73 10.22 -0.11 2.46
CA ALA A 73 10.74 -1.11 1.54
C ALA A 73 11.94 -0.59 0.71
N VAL A 74 11.87 0.68 0.27
CA VAL A 74 12.91 1.32 -0.55
C VAL A 74 14.14 1.69 0.28
N THR A 75 13.96 2.22 1.49
CA THR A 75 15.09 2.72 2.29
C THR A 75 15.75 1.64 3.14
N GLY A 76 15.06 0.53 3.43
CA GLY A 76 15.55 -0.55 4.29
C GLY A 76 15.82 -0.11 5.73
N ARG A 77 15.44 1.12 6.12
CA ARG A 77 15.59 1.62 7.48
C ARG A 77 14.37 1.20 8.27
N GLN A 78 14.56 0.58 9.43
CA GLN A 78 13.53 0.47 10.46
C GLN A 78 13.13 1.89 10.91
N LEU A 79 12.16 2.51 10.24
CA LEU A 79 11.43 3.58 10.89
C LEU A 79 10.59 2.94 11.99
N ARG A 80 10.66 3.50 13.20
CA ARG A 80 9.69 3.20 14.25
C ARG A 80 8.32 3.56 13.68
N ILE A 81 7.55 2.56 13.25
CA ILE A 81 6.19 2.76 12.73
C ILE A 81 5.36 3.57 13.75
N ASP A 82 5.73 3.46 15.03
CA ASP A 82 5.24 4.25 16.16
C ASP A 82 5.21 5.77 15.92
N SER A 83 6.18 6.37 15.21
CA SER A 83 6.16 7.81 14.93
C SER A 83 5.09 8.22 13.91
N VAL A 84 4.68 7.29 13.04
CA VAL A 84 3.58 7.51 12.08
C VAL A 84 2.25 7.61 12.83
N PHE A 85 2.12 6.90 13.95
CA PHE A 85 0.88 6.86 14.75
C PHE A 85 0.82 7.89 15.88
N GLN A 86 1.93 8.58 16.21
CA GLN A 86 1.94 9.58 17.29
C GLN A 86 0.94 10.73 17.08
N GLN A 87 0.47 10.95 15.84
CA GLN A 87 -0.51 11.98 15.51
C GLN A 87 -1.97 11.49 15.57
N ALA A 88 -2.22 10.18 15.63
CA ALA A 88 -3.56 9.61 15.59
C ALA A 88 -3.92 8.99 16.95
N ARG A 89 -5.03 9.42 17.56
CA ARG A 89 -5.60 8.81 18.78
C ARG A 89 -6.22 7.45 18.45
N LEU A 90 -5.38 6.46 18.12
CA LEU A 90 -5.79 5.10 17.80
C LEU A 90 -5.64 4.19 19.02
N SER A 91 -6.59 3.27 19.20
CA SER A 91 -6.51 2.19 20.20
C SER A 91 -5.31 1.28 19.94
N PRO A 92 -4.71 0.65 20.97
CA PRO A 92 -3.61 -0.31 20.79
C PRO A 92 -3.90 -1.43 19.78
N ASP A 93 -5.16 -1.89 19.70
CA ASP A 93 -5.57 -2.93 18.76
C ASP A 93 -5.63 -2.43 17.31
N GLU A 94 -6.08 -1.19 17.11
CA GLU A 94 -6.10 -0.53 15.80
C GLU A 94 -4.67 -0.27 15.31
N GLN A 95 -3.78 0.18 16.21
CA GLN A 95 -2.36 0.33 15.90
C GLN A 95 -1.72 -1.01 15.52
N ARG A 96 -2.07 -2.11 16.21
CA ARG A 96 -1.56 -3.45 15.88
C ARG A 96 -1.99 -3.87 14.48
N MET A 97 -3.25 -3.69 14.13
CA MET A 97 -3.76 -4.03 12.80
C MET A 97 -3.10 -3.19 11.71
N ILE A 98 -2.97 -1.88 11.88
CA ILE A 98 -2.35 -1.02 10.86
C ILE A 98 -0.86 -1.33 10.70
N ARG A 99 -0.14 -1.64 11.79
CA ARG A 99 1.25 -2.11 11.72
C ARG A 99 1.36 -3.37 10.85
N GLN A 100 0.50 -4.35 11.09
CA GLN A 100 0.48 -5.60 10.32
C GLN A 100 0.20 -5.33 8.84
N GLU A 101 -0.74 -4.44 8.54
CA GLU A 101 -1.06 -4.06 7.15
C GLU A 101 0.14 -3.39 6.46
N ILE A 102 0.87 -2.50 7.15
CA ILE A 102 2.08 -1.87 6.62
C ILE A 102 3.17 -2.91 6.31
N ILE A 103 3.41 -3.86 7.23
CA ILE A 103 4.37 -4.96 7.05
C ILE A 103 4.03 -5.76 5.78
N GLU A 104 2.76 -6.08 5.58
CA GLU A 104 2.34 -6.85 4.41
C GLU A 104 2.42 -6.05 3.11
N LEU A 105 2.12 -4.74 3.16
CA LEU A 105 2.33 -3.85 2.02
C LEU A 105 3.82 -3.72 1.65
N VAL A 106 4.73 -3.75 2.62
CA VAL A 106 6.19 -3.76 2.39
C VAL A 106 6.60 -5.02 1.62
N ASP A 107 6.18 -6.19 2.10
CA ASP A 107 6.48 -7.47 1.43
C ASP A 107 5.90 -7.52 0.02
N ARG A 108 4.67 -7.04 -0.13
CA ARG A 108 4.00 -6.97 -1.44
C ARG A 108 4.70 -6.02 -2.39
N LYS A 109 5.14 -4.85 -1.91
CA LYS A 109 5.95 -3.90 -2.69
C LYS A 109 7.24 -4.58 -3.16
N ASN A 110 7.97 -5.23 -2.26
CA ASN A 110 9.22 -5.92 -2.60
C ASN A 110 9.04 -7.05 -3.62
N ARG A 111 7.90 -7.75 -3.58
CA ARG A 111 7.57 -8.82 -4.53
C ARG A 111 7.12 -8.31 -5.89
N GLN A 112 6.29 -7.26 -5.93
CA GLN A 112 5.63 -6.79 -7.15
C GLN A 112 6.39 -5.69 -7.88
N TYR A 113 7.12 -4.85 -7.16
CA TYR A 113 7.79 -3.65 -7.67
C TYR A 113 9.24 -3.52 -7.13
N PRO A 114 10.12 -4.53 -7.35
CA PRO A 114 11.51 -4.48 -6.89
C PRO A 114 12.38 -3.44 -7.62
N GLU A 115 12.01 -3.06 -8.84
CA GLU A 115 12.70 -2.08 -9.68
C GLU A 115 12.39 -0.62 -9.28
N LEU A 116 11.21 -0.36 -8.73
CA LEU A 116 10.82 1.00 -8.35
C LEU A 116 11.42 1.37 -6.99
N ARG A 117 12.50 2.17 -7.03
CA ARG A 117 13.36 2.47 -5.87
C ARG A 117 13.40 3.94 -5.49
N PHE A 118 12.47 4.72 -6.01
CA PHE A 118 12.28 6.09 -5.58
C PHE A 118 11.45 6.12 -4.29
N THR A 119 11.88 6.94 -3.33
CA THR A 119 11.01 7.33 -2.22
C THR A 119 9.89 8.23 -2.74
N ILE A 120 8.76 8.22 -2.04
CA ILE A 120 7.63 9.11 -2.30
C ILE A 120 7.61 10.14 -1.18
N GLU A 121 7.77 11.41 -1.52
CA GLU A 121 7.78 12.52 -0.56
C GLU A 121 6.39 13.06 -0.29
N ASP A 122 5.53 13.04 -1.30
CA ASP A 122 4.20 13.63 -1.24
C ASP A 122 3.28 13.02 -2.30
N PHE A 123 1.98 13.21 -2.15
CA PHE A 123 0.97 12.78 -3.11
C PHE A 123 -0.21 13.75 -3.19
N GLN A 124 -0.91 13.73 -4.32
CA GLN A 124 -2.16 14.47 -4.48
C GLN A 124 -3.24 13.54 -5.01
N LEU A 125 -4.46 13.75 -4.51
CA LEU A 125 -5.67 13.09 -4.96
C LEU A 125 -6.51 14.12 -5.71
N VAL A 126 -6.73 13.87 -7.00
CA VAL A 126 -7.60 14.71 -7.82
C VAL A 126 -8.86 13.90 -8.15
N PRO A 127 -10.06 14.33 -7.75
CA PRO A 127 -11.29 13.66 -8.16
C PRO A 127 -11.44 13.74 -9.67
N GLU A 128 -11.67 12.59 -10.30
CA GLU A 128 -11.88 12.44 -11.74
C GLU A 128 -13.18 11.66 -11.93
N ALA A 129 -13.94 11.85 -13.01
CA ALA A 129 -15.33 11.38 -13.15
C ALA A 129 -15.55 9.91 -12.70
N GLY A 130 -16.04 9.71 -11.45
CA GLY A 130 -16.30 8.39 -10.85
C GLY A 130 -15.07 7.66 -10.28
N SER A 131 -13.92 8.31 -10.14
CA SER A 131 -12.66 7.76 -9.61
C SER A 131 -11.77 8.86 -9.01
N VAL A 132 -10.57 8.49 -8.57
CA VAL A 132 -9.57 9.44 -8.07
C VAL A 132 -8.26 9.20 -8.80
N ASN A 133 -7.72 10.28 -9.35
CA ASN A 133 -6.39 10.29 -9.94
C ASN A 133 -5.36 10.53 -8.84
N LEU A 134 -4.38 9.64 -8.75
CA LEU A 134 -3.28 9.72 -7.80
C LEU A 134 -2.04 10.25 -8.53
N THR A 135 -1.48 11.34 -8.04
CA THR A 135 -0.16 11.82 -8.47
C THR A 135 0.81 11.77 -7.30
N VAL A 136 2.08 11.47 -7.58
CA VAL A 136 3.11 11.32 -6.55
C VAL A 136 4.34 12.15 -6.85
N ARG A 137 4.91 12.76 -5.81
CA ARG A 137 6.17 13.48 -5.87
C ARG A 137 7.30 12.53 -5.48
N LEU A 138 8.14 12.20 -6.45
CA LEU A 138 9.31 11.35 -6.25
C LEU A 138 10.39 12.11 -5.49
N GLY A 139 10.96 11.45 -4.49
CA GLY A 139 12.13 11.90 -3.75
C GLY A 139 13.44 11.36 -4.34
N GLN A 140 14.18 10.67 -3.49
CA GLN A 140 15.51 10.14 -3.79
C GLN A 140 15.41 8.70 -4.32
N GLU A 141 16.25 8.37 -5.31
CA GLU A 141 16.45 7.00 -5.74
C GLU A 141 17.40 6.28 -4.77
N MET A 142 16.99 5.12 -4.28
CA MET A 142 17.84 4.30 -3.43
C MET A 142 18.62 3.27 -4.26
N PRO A 143 19.91 3.06 -3.95
CA PRO A 143 20.71 2.06 -4.64
C PRO A 143 20.11 0.65 -4.45
N PRO A 144 20.37 -0.29 -5.39
CA PRO A 144 20.13 -1.72 -5.19
C PRO A 144 20.63 -2.19 -3.81
N PRO A 145 19.87 -2.96 -3.01
CA PRO A 145 20.40 -3.46 -1.75
C PRO A 145 21.60 -4.33 -2.07
N ALA A 146 22.69 -4.14 -1.32
CA ALA A 146 23.91 -4.93 -1.48
C ALA A 146 23.70 -6.43 -1.20
N VAL A 147 22.53 -6.83 -0.68
CA VAL A 147 22.17 -8.21 -0.35
C VAL A 147 20.69 -8.46 -0.70
N PRO A 148 20.36 -9.41 -1.59
CA PRO A 148 19.00 -9.88 -1.78
C PRO A 148 18.56 -10.69 -0.54
N GLY A 149 17.47 -10.27 0.13
CA GLY A 149 16.67 -11.20 0.92
C GLY A 149 16.90 -11.29 2.43
N MET A 150 17.54 -10.33 3.10
CA MET A 150 17.60 -10.32 4.56
C MET A 150 16.85 -9.13 5.17
N PHE A 151 15.54 -9.11 4.97
CA PHE A 151 14.63 -8.28 5.77
C PHE A 151 13.59 -9.22 6.41
N LEU A 152 14.07 -9.99 7.38
CA LEU A 152 13.21 -10.77 8.28
C LEU A 152 12.43 -9.78 9.13
N LEU A 153 11.17 -9.54 8.76
CA LEU A 153 10.16 -9.03 9.69
C LEU A 153 9.88 -10.19 10.66
N THR A 154 10.62 -10.25 11.77
CA THR A 154 10.31 -11.17 12.87
C THR A 154 9.03 -10.68 13.53
N SER A 155 7.89 -11.24 13.14
CA SER A 155 6.67 -11.20 13.93
C SER A 155 6.74 -12.29 15.00
N GLU A 156 6.99 -11.90 16.26
CA GLU A 156 6.66 -12.76 17.40
C GLU A 156 5.14 -12.72 17.62
N PRO A 157 4.44 -13.86 17.74
CA PRO A 157 3.00 -13.87 18.01
C PRO A 157 2.75 -13.93 19.52
N GLU A 158 2.11 -12.91 20.08
CA GLU A 158 1.46 -13.00 21.38
C GLU A 158 -0.03 -13.37 21.19
N ILE A 159 -0.39 -14.53 21.74
CA ILE A 159 -1.69 -15.18 21.68
C ILE A 159 -2.63 -14.55 22.73
N VAL A 160 -3.83 -14.08 22.34
CA VAL A 160 -4.95 -13.90 23.30
C VAL A 160 -6.32 -14.21 22.65
N SER A 161 -7.08 -15.04 23.36
CA SER A 161 -8.48 -15.52 23.17
C SER A 161 -9.40 -14.72 24.15
N PRO A 162 -10.76 -14.54 24.04
CA PRO A 162 -11.75 -15.58 23.66
C PRO A 162 -13.09 -15.17 22.96
N ALA A 163 -13.76 -16.22 22.44
CA ALA A 163 -15.20 -16.57 22.39
C ALA A 163 -16.31 -15.60 21.86
N SER A 164 -17.01 -16.00 20.78
CA SER A 164 -18.45 -16.42 20.74
C SER A 164 -19.12 -16.27 19.34
N THR A 165 -20.15 -17.10 19.09
CA THR A 165 -20.84 -17.51 17.84
C THR A 165 -21.96 -16.51 17.35
N PRO A 166 -22.78 -16.80 16.30
CA PRO A 166 -22.61 -16.64 14.84
C PRO A 166 -23.46 -15.51 14.18
N GLY A 167 -22.96 -14.99 13.05
CA GLY A 167 -23.70 -14.16 12.07
C GLY A 167 -22.82 -13.85 10.85
N ILE A 168 -23.05 -14.55 9.73
CA ILE A 168 -22.06 -14.89 8.68
C ILE A 168 -21.29 -13.70 8.02
N PRO A 169 -21.80 -12.46 7.90
CA PRO A 169 -21.02 -11.33 7.35
C PRO A 169 -20.12 -10.64 8.40
N GLU A 170 -20.67 -10.30 9.57
CA GLU A 170 -19.92 -9.65 10.66
C GLU A 170 -18.96 -10.61 11.35
N THR A 171 -19.26 -11.91 11.36
CA THR A 171 -18.37 -12.91 11.94
C THR A 171 -17.11 -13.15 11.12
N LEU A 172 -17.12 -13.03 9.80
CA LEU A 172 -15.88 -13.24 9.04
C LEU A 172 -14.86 -12.15 9.38
N ARG A 173 -15.27 -10.88 9.27
CA ARG A 173 -14.42 -9.74 9.60
C ARG A 173 -14.01 -9.75 11.07
N SER A 174 -14.96 -9.98 11.99
CA SER A 174 -14.66 -9.96 13.42
C SER A 174 -13.77 -11.13 13.84
N ARG A 175 -14.00 -12.33 13.30
CA ARG A 175 -13.14 -13.49 13.61
C ARG A 175 -11.77 -13.38 12.94
N ARG A 176 -11.69 -12.80 11.73
CA ARG A 176 -10.41 -12.44 11.08
C ARG A 176 -9.61 -11.48 11.96
N LYS A 177 -10.24 -10.41 12.44
CA LYS A 177 -9.62 -9.42 13.34
C LYS A 177 -9.25 -10.00 14.71
N ALA A 178 -10.10 -10.87 15.27
CA ALA A 178 -9.80 -11.58 16.53
C ALA A 178 -8.56 -12.47 16.43
N LYS A 179 -8.26 -13.01 15.24
CA LYS A 179 -7.02 -13.75 14.97
C LYS A 179 -5.85 -12.87 14.49
N GLY A 180 -6.02 -11.54 14.45
CA GLY A 180 -4.99 -10.60 13.99
C GLY A 180 -4.64 -10.73 12.50
N LEU A 181 -5.55 -11.29 11.69
CA LEU A 181 -5.31 -11.54 10.27
C LEU A 181 -5.73 -10.31 9.44
N SER A 182 -4.93 -9.92 8.45
CA SER A 182 -5.38 -9.01 7.39
C SER A 182 -6.26 -9.75 6.38
N GLN A 183 -6.98 -9.03 5.53
CA GLN A 183 -7.69 -9.65 4.40
C GLN A 183 -6.72 -10.34 3.42
N ILE A 184 -5.49 -9.83 3.31
CA ILE A 184 -4.44 -10.39 2.45
C ILE A 184 -3.99 -11.74 2.98
N LYS A 185 -3.69 -11.83 4.29
CA LYS A 185 -3.25 -13.07 4.93
C LYS A 185 -4.32 -14.15 4.86
N LEU A 186 -5.57 -13.77 5.08
CA LEU A 186 -6.70 -14.68 4.94
C LEU A 186 -6.86 -15.19 3.50
N ALA A 187 -6.68 -14.32 2.50
CA ALA A 187 -6.74 -14.68 1.10
C ALA A 187 -5.62 -15.66 0.69
N GLU A 188 -4.38 -15.42 1.15
CA GLU A 188 -3.24 -16.31 0.92
C GLU A 188 -3.47 -17.70 1.52
N VAL A 189 -3.92 -17.77 2.76
CA VAL A 189 -4.21 -19.04 3.45
C VAL A 189 -5.30 -19.85 2.72
N LEU A 190 -6.35 -19.17 2.26
CA LEU A 190 -7.48 -19.82 1.61
C LEU A 190 -7.21 -20.13 0.13
N GLY A 191 -6.15 -19.55 -0.43
CA GLY A 191 -5.83 -19.63 -1.86
C GLY A 191 -6.83 -18.90 -2.75
N VAL A 192 -7.45 -17.83 -2.23
CA VAL A 192 -8.43 -17.01 -2.95
C VAL A 192 -7.93 -15.59 -3.14
N SER A 193 -8.60 -14.78 -3.96
CA SER A 193 -8.23 -13.38 -4.12
C SER A 193 -8.75 -12.53 -2.96
N VAL A 194 -7.98 -11.50 -2.56
CA VAL A 194 -8.39 -10.53 -1.53
C VAL A 194 -9.72 -9.86 -1.88
N LYS A 195 -9.95 -9.62 -3.18
CA LYS A 195 -11.22 -9.08 -3.70
C LYS A 195 -12.41 -10.00 -3.37
N LYS A 196 -12.21 -11.32 -3.35
CA LYS A 196 -13.22 -12.31 -2.99
C LYS A 196 -13.51 -12.27 -1.49
N ILE A 197 -12.47 -12.19 -0.66
CA ILE A 197 -12.60 -11.98 0.80
C ILE A 197 -13.36 -10.69 1.10
N SER A 198 -12.97 -9.58 0.48
CA SER A 198 -13.67 -8.30 0.63
C SER A 198 -15.13 -8.40 0.19
N ALA A 199 -15.44 -9.09 -0.92
CA ALA A 199 -16.82 -9.28 -1.35
C ALA A 199 -17.64 -10.10 -0.36
N TRP A 200 -17.04 -11.11 0.29
CA TRP A 200 -17.68 -11.91 1.33
C TRP A 200 -17.92 -11.09 2.61
N GLU A 201 -16.92 -10.32 3.06
CA GLU A 201 -17.05 -9.48 4.27
C GLU A 201 -18.09 -8.37 4.11
N HIS A 202 -18.28 -7.85 2.88
CA HIS A 202 -19.27 -6.82 2.60
C HIS A 202 -20.64 -7.41 2.15
N GLY A 203 -20.82 -8.73 2.21
CA GLY A 203 -22.06 -9.40 1.80
C GLY A 203 -22.39 -9.28 0.30
N LYS A 204 -21.44 -8.81 -0.53
CA LYS A 204 -21.59 -8.68 -1.98
C LYS A 204 -21.50 -10.01 -2.71
N SER A 205 -20.97 -11.04 -2.07
CA SER A 205 -20.85 -12.41 -2.59
C SER A 205 -20.89 -13.41 -1.44
N VAL A 206 -21.33 -14.63 -1.71
CA VAL A 206 -21.38 -15.73 -0.74
C VAL A 206 -20.26 -16.73 -1.05
N PRO A 207 -19.50 -17.23 -0.06
CA PRO A 207 -18.51 -18.27 -0.28
C PRO A 207 -19.14 -19.57 -0.82
N THR A 208 -18.41 -20.29 -1.66
CA THR A 208 -18.84 -21.62 -2.13
C THR A 208 -18.73 -22.63 -0.97
N ALA A 209 -19.45 -23.75 -1.01
CA ALA A 209 -19.45 -24.75 0.08
C ALA A 209 -18.04 -25.26 0.45
N GLU A 210 -17.13 -25.39 -0.52
CA GLU A 210 -15.72 -25.76 -0.27
C GLU A 210 -14.93 -24.64 0.45
N GLU A 211 -15.22 -23.39 0.12
CA GLU A 211 -14.57 -22.21 0.68
C GLU A 211 -15.08 -21.92 2.09
N GLN A 212 -16.37 -22.18 2.33
CA GLN A 212 -16.98 -22.15 3.65
C GLN A 212 -16.32 -23.19 4.57
N LYS A 213 -16.08 -24.42 4.09
CA LYS A 213 -15.35 -25.44 4.86
C LYS A 213 -13.92 -25.01 5.20
N LYS A 214 -13.21 -24.38 4.27
CA LYS A 214 -11.87 -23.85 4.53
C LYS A 214 -11.88 -22.70 5.54
N LEU A 215 -12.90 -21.84 5.47
CA LEU A 215 -13.14 -20.78 6.45
C LEU A 215 -13.40 -21.36 7.84
N ASP A 216 -14.31 -22.33 7.98
CA ASP A 216 -14.63 -22.98 9.26
C ASP A 216 -13.47 -23.82 9.81
N ALA A 217 -12.61 -24.37 8.94
CA ALA A 217 -11.41 -25.10 9.37
C ALA A 217 -10.29 -24.17 9.86
N PHE A 218 -10.27 -22.92 9.38
CA PHE A 218 -9.20 -21.97 9.68
C PHE A 218 -9.58 -20.94 10.75
N ILE A 219 -10.88 -20.69 10.95
CA ILE A 219 -11.44 -19.71 11.88
C ILE A 219 -12.03 -20.42 13.09
#